data_AF-A0A841LMZ6-F1
#
_entry.id   AF-A0A841LMZ6-F1
#
_cell.length_a   1.000
_cell.length_b   1.000
_cell.length_c   1.000
_cell.angle_alpha   90.00
_cell.angle_beta   90.00
_cell.angle_gamma   90.00
#
_symmetry.space_group_name_H-M   'P 1'
#
loop_
_entity.id
_entity.type
_entity.pdbx_description
1 polymer ?
#
loop_
_entity_poly.entity_id
_entity_poly.type
_entity_poly.pdbx_seq_one_letter_code
_entity_poly.pdbx_strand_id
1 'polypeptide(L)'
;MKHLITLLILTFATGMVRAQKKKVITYQLMEPGFNTKVIKGTISEVYTTKRYGKTFWWVVIGSDTIIHVWPRHLDTATMKPGINRGFYSIKRLDNNWWKKEKSEDYVKPKTN
;
A
#
# COMPACT_ATOMS: atom_id res chain seq x y z
N MET A 1 -4.86 -48.09 30.32
CA MET A 1 -4.39 -46.69 30.19
C MET A 1 -3.32 -46.57 29.08
N LYS A 2 -3.69 -46.77 27.80
CA LYS A 2 -2.75 -46.60 26.66
C LYS A 2 -3.35 -45.86 25.45
N HIS A 3 -4.66 -45.61 25.44
CA HIS A 3 -5.37 -45.03 24.30
C HIS A 3 -5.85 -43.58 24.52
N LEU A 4 -5.58 -43.00 25.70
CA LEU A 4 -5.98 -41.62 26.04
C LEU A 4 -4.93 -40.57 25.64
N ILE A 5 -3.68 -40.99 25.45
CA ILE A 5 -2.57 -40.07 25.15
C ILE A 5 -2.55 -39.71 23.65
N THR A 6 -3.04 -40.60 22.78
CA THR A 6 -3.02 -40.40 21.33
C THR A 6 -4.03 -39.32 20.87
N LEU A 7 -5.07 -39.04 21.65
CA LEU A 7 -6.09 -38.05 21.30
C LEU A 7 -5.66 -36.61 21.64
N LEU A 8 -4.65 -36.41 22.49
CA LEU A 8 -4.25 -35.10 22.99
C LEU A 8 -3.30 -34.33 22.04
N ILE A 9 -2.72 -35.01 21.04
CA ILE A 9 -1.72 -34.41 20.14
C ILE A 9 -2.36 -33.75 18.91
N LEU A 10 -3.65 -34.02 18.63
CA LEU A 10 -4.30 -33.53 17.41
C LEU A 10 -4.90 -32.11 17.51
N THR A 11 -4.95 -31.50 18.70
CA THR A 11 -5.62 -30.20 18.92
C THR A 11 -4.72 -28.97 18.85
N PHE A 12 -3.40 -29.11 18.67
CA PHE A 12 -2.48 -27.96 18.55
C PHE A 12 -2.13 -27.54 17.12
N ALA A 13 -2.70 -28.21 16.10
CA ALA A 13 -2.46 -27.86 14.70
C ALA A 13 -3.42 -26.79 14.15
N THR A 14 -4.29 -26.20 14.98
CA THR A 14 -5.13 -25.08 14.55
C THR A 14 -4.35 -23.77 14.58
N GLY A 15 -3.81 -23.40 13.43
CA GLY A 15 -3.86 -22.01 13.01
C GLY A 15 -2.74 -21.09 13.47
N MET A 16 -1.48 -21.54 13.46
CA MET A 16 -0.39 -20.59 13.19
C MET A 16 -0.36 -20.27 11.69
N VAL A 17 -1.46 -19.77 11.12
CA VAL A 17 -1.35 -18.84 10.01
C VAL A 17 -0.80 -17.57 10.65
N ARG A 18 0.51 -17.58 10.93
CA ARG A 18 1.27 -16.35 11.05
C ARG A 18 0.89 -15.58 9.80
N ALA A 19 0.10 -14.52 9.95
CA ALA A 19 -0.02 -13.48 8.97
C ALA A 19 1.42 -12.99 8.75
N GLN A 20 2.15 -13.66 7.85
CA GLN A 20 3.42 -13.21 7.36
C GLN A 20 3.09 -11.84 6.82
N LYS A 21 3.49 -10.78 7.55
CA LYS A 21 3.23 -9.40 7.17
C LYS A 21 3.72 -9.28 5.74
N LYS A 22 2.81 -9.34 4.76
CA LYS A 22 3.18 -9.30 3.35
C LYS A 22 3.97 -8.01 3.17
N LYS A 23 5.18 -8.15 2.64
CA LYS A 23 6.07 -7.01 2.44
C LYS A 23 5.41 -6.11 1.40
N VAL A 24 4.85 -5.00 1.86
CA VAL A 24 4.26 -3.99 1.00
C VAL A 24 5.35 -3.44 0.07
N ILE A 25 5.10 -3.47 -1.23
CA ILE A 25 5.99 -2.92 -2.24
C ILE A 25 5.38 -1.62 -2.73
N THR A 26 6.19 -0.55 -2.70
CA THR A 26 5.76 0.78 -3.11
C THR A 26 6.40 1.16 -4.44
N TYR A 27 5.63 1.81 -5.29
CA TYR A 27 6.05 2.34 -6.58
C TYR A 27 5.63 3.80 -6.71
N GLN A 28 6.30 4.53 -7.60
CA GLN A 28 5.92 5.85 -8.07
C GLN A 28 5.51 5.75 -9.53
N LEU A 29 4.37 6.35 -9.86
CA LEU A 29 3.99 6.63 -11.23
C LEU A 29 4.88 7.75 -11.79
N MET A 30 5.56 7.47 -12.89
CA MET A 30 6.46 8.40 -13.57
C MET A 30 5.78 8.96 -14.83
N GLU A 31 6.46 9.88 -15.50
CA GLU A 31 5.98 10.38 -16.79
C GLU A 31 5.82 9.24 -17.81
N PRO A 32 4.85 9.37 -18.74
CA PRO A 32 4.74 8.47 -19.88
C PRO A 32 6.07 8.33 -20.62
N GLY A 33 6.48 7.09 -20.89
CA GLY A 33 7.72 6.80 -21.62
C GLY A 33 8.98 6.73 -20.74
N PHE A 34 8.90 7.01 -19.43
CA PHE A 34 10.06 6.88 -18.53
C PHE A 34 10.65 5.47 -18.52
N ASN A 35 9.80 4.44 -18.59
CA ASN A 35 10.18 3.06 -18.85
C ASN A 35 8.98 2.23 -19.31
N THR A 36 9.23 0.97 -19.67
CA THR A 36 8.23 -0.01 -20.14
C THR A 36 7.58 -0.83 -19.02
N LYS A 37 7.89 -0.55 -17.75
CA LYS A 37 7.34 -1.31 -16.61
C LYS A 37 5.87 -0.97 -16.43
N VAL A 38 5.09 -1.99 -16.08
CA VAL A 38 3.65 -1.86 -15.85
C VAL A 38 3.24 -2.69 -14.63
N ILE A 39 2.35 -2.13 -13.81
CA ILE A 39 1.58 -2.88 -12.81
C ILE A 39 0.12 -2.85 -13.24
N LYS A 40 -0.51 -4.02 -13.32
CA LYS A 40 -1.93 -4.16 -13.63
C LYS A 40 -2.62 -4.86 -12.47
N GLY A 41 -3.84 -4.44 -12.16
CA GLY A 41 -4.66 -5.13 -11.18
C GLY A 41 -5.88 -4.33 -10.78
N THR A 42 -6.66 -4.91 -9.87
CA THR A 42 -7.82 -4.26 -9.28
C THR A 42 -7.37 -3.33 -8.16
N ILE A 43 -7.82 -2.08 -8.24
CA ILE A 43 -7.64 -1.10 -7.18
C ILE A 43 -8.44 -1.56 -5.96
N SER A 44 -7.77 -1.77 -4.84
CA SER A 44 -8.41 -2.16 -3.57
C SER A 44 -8.73 -0.96 -2.70
N GLU A 45 -7.87 0.05 -2.72
CA GLU A 45 -8.02 1.27 -1.91
C GLU A 45 -7.37 2.46 -2.61
N VAL A 46 -7.93 3.65 -2.40
CA VAL A 46 -7.29 4.92 -2.76
C VAL A 46 -7.37 5.83 -1.56
N TYR A 47 -6.23 6.38 -1.14
CA TYR A 47 -6.16 7.28 0.00
C TYR A 47 -5.08 8.34 -0.17
N THR A 48 -5.11 9.34 0.70
CA THR A 48 -4.13 10.43 0.72
C THR A 48 -3.37 10.48 2.04
N THR A 49 -2.11 10.88 1.99
CA THR A 49 -1.34 11.33 3.17
C THR A 49 -0.94 12.79 3.01
N LYS A 50 -0.73 13.50 4.13
CA LYS A 50 -0.21 14.87 4.15
C LYS A 50 1.17 14.87 4.80
N ARG A 51 2.16 15.49 4.16
CA ARG A 51 3.51 15.67 4.70
C ARG A 51 4.11 16.98 4.22
N TYR A 52 4.65 17.79 5.13
CA TYR A 52 5.21 19.12 4.81
C TYR A 52 4.24 20.01 4.01
N GLY A 53 2.95 19.99 4.36
CA GLY A 53 1.90 20.73 3.65
C GLY A 53 1.54 20.20 2.25
N LYS A 54 2.17 19.11 1.79
CA LYS A 54 1.88 18.47 0.50
C LYS A 54 0.97 17.26 0.68
N THR A 55 0.02 17.10 -0.25
CA THR A 55 -0.86 15.93 -0.32
C THR A 55 -0.29 14.91 -1.30
N PHE A 56 -0.16 13.67 -0.85
CA PHE A 56 0.31 12.52 -1.63
C PHE A 56 -0.84 11.57 -1.86
N TRP A 57 -1.04 11.13 -3.10
CA TRP A 57 -2.10 10.20 -3.48
C TRP A 57 -1.55 8.79 -3.64
N TRP A 58 -2.19 7.83 -2.99
CA TRP A 58 -1.78 6.44 -2.93
C TRP A 58 -2.89 5.56 -3.47
N VAL A 59 -2.56 4.73 -4.46
CA VAL A 59 -3.46 3.73 -5.03
C VAL A 59 -2.93 2.36 -4.65
N VAL A 60 -3.75 1.58 -3.96
CA VAL A 60 -3.43 0.21 -3.54
C VAL A 60 -3.95 -0.76 -4.59
N ILE A 61 -3.09 -1.66 -5.05
CA ILE A 61 -3.40 -2.73 -5.99
C ILE A 61 -3.30 -4.06 -5.26
N GLY A 62 -4.40 -4.79 -5.17
CA GLY A 62 -4.45 -6.05 -4.42
C GLY A 62 -4.17 -5.86 -2.92
N SER A 63 -3.31 -6.70 -2.35
CA SER A 63 -3.03 -6.72 -0.90
C SER A 63 -1.67 -6.17 -0.49
N ASP A 64 -0.75 -5.96 -1.43
CA ASP A 64 0.68 -5.75 -1.12
C ASP A 64 1.37 -4.71 -2.00
N THR A 65 0.67 -4.09 -2.95
CA THR A 65 1.27 -3.15 -3.88
C THR A 65 0.63 -1.77 -3.71
N ILE A 66 1.46 -0.74 -3.54
CA ILE A 66 1.04 0.66 -3.42
C ILE A 66 1.72 1.48 -4.50
N ILE A 67 0.96 2.35 -5.16
CA ILE A 67 1.44 3.25 -6.21
C ILE A 67 1.18 4.68 -5.79
N HIS A 68 2.24 5.47 -5.64
CA HIS A 68 2.14 6.92 -5.54
C HIS A 68 1.77 7.50 -6.92
N VAL A 69 0.71 8.30 -6.97
CA VAL A 69 0.26 8.98 -8.18
C VAL A 69 0.37 10.48 -7.98
N TRP A 70 1.05 11.16 -8.91
CA TRP A 70 1.11 12.63 -8.88
C TRP A 70 -0.27 13.22 -9.19
N PRO A 71 -0.63 14.36 -8.58
CA PRO A 71 -1.93 15.00 -8.85
C PRO A 71 -2.22 15.22 -10.35
N ARG A 72 -1.19 15.56 -11.14
CA ARG A 72 -1.33 15.76 -12.60
C ARG A 72 -1.66 14.50 -13.39
N HIS A 73 -1.41 13.32 -12.83
CA HIS A 73 -1.70 12.02 -13.44
C HIS A 73 -2.90 11.32 -12.78
N LEU A 74 -3.51 11.97 -11.80
CA LEU A 74 -4.65 11.41 -11.07
C LEU A 74 -5.89 11.50 -11.95
N ASP A 75 -6.42 10.34 -12.32
CA ASP A 75 -7.68 10.22 -13.03
C ASP A 75 -8.76 9.82 -12.03
N THR A 76 -9.45 10.82 -11.47
CA THR A 76 -10.46 10.60 -10.41
C THR A 76 -11.70 9.87 -10.92
N ALA A 77 -11.91 9.77 -12.23
CA ALA A 77 -13.03 9.00 -12.79
C ALA A 77 -12.79 7.50 -12.64
N THR A 78 -11.55 7.04 -12.83
CA THR A 78 -11.21 5.61 -12.92
C THR A 78 -10.31 5.10 -11.79
N MET A 79 -9.62 5.98 -11.06
CA MET A 79 -8.82 5.60 -9.89
C MET A 79 -9.70 5.48 -8.65
N LYS A 80 -10.51 4.43 -8.60
CA LYS A 80 -11.43 4.10 -7.50
C LYS A 80 -11.38 2.59 -7.19
N PRO A 81 -11.70 2.18 -5.94
CA PRO A 81 -11.78 0.76 -5.60
C PRO A 81 -12.69 -0.03 -6.54
N GLY A 82 -12.28 -1.25 -6.89
CA GLY A 82 -13.00 -2.16 -7.79
C GLY A 82 -12.65 -2.01 -9.28
N ILE A 83 -11.98 -0.93 -9.69
CA ILE A 83 -11.57 -0.76 -11.08
C ILE A 83 -10.29 -1.53 -11.38
N ASN A 84 -10.27 -2.30 -12.47
CA ASN A 84 -9.06 -2.91 -13.00
C ASN A 84 -8.34 -1.92 -13.93
N ARG A 85 -7.09 -1.58 -13.61
CA ARG A 85 -6.30 -0.58 -14.36
C ARG A 85 -4.83 -0.97 -14.47
N GLY A 86 -4.21 -0.57 -15.56
CA GLY A 86 -2.76 -0.58 -15.74
C GLY A 86 -2.10 0.76 -15.40
N PHE A 87 -1.02 0.69 -14.64
CA PHE A 87 -0.14 1.81 -14.30
C PHE A 87 1.19 1.63 -15.02
N TYR A 88 1.42 2.44 -16.04
CA TYR A 88 2.58 2.38 -16.92
C TYR A 88 3.68 3.33 -16.45
N SER A 89 4.92 3.05 -16.80
CA SER A 89 6.07 3.89 -16.48
C SER A 89 6.22 4.08 -14.97
N ILE A 90 6.58 3.01 -14.26
CA ILE A 90 6.66 2.98 -12.79
C ILE A 90 8.10 2.82 -12.30
N LYS A 91 8.42 3.41 -11.15
CA LYS A 91 9.72 3.24 -10.47
C LYS A 91 9.49 2.72 -9.05
N ARG A 92 10.31 1.77 -8.59
CA ARG A 92 10.26 1.31 -7.20
C ARG A 92 10.61 2.46 -6.25
N LEU A 93 9.85 2.59 -5.17
CA LEU A 93 10.14 3.47 -4.06
C LEU A 93 10.51 2.64 -2.83
N ASP A 94 11.62 3.00 -2.20
CA ASP A 94 12.08 2.37 -0.96
C ASP A 94 11.63 3.14 0.30
N ASN A 95 10.89 4.25 0.12
CA ASN A 95 10.34 5.03 1.24
C ASN A 95 9.00 4.46 1.73
N ASN A 96 8.62 4.87 2.95
CA ASN A 96 7.37 4.46 3.60
C ASN A 96 6.37 5.62 3.74
N TRP A 97 6.37 6.60 2.83
CA TRP A 97 5.53 7.80 2.92
C TRP A 97 4.02 7.52 2.80
N TRP A 98 3.67 6.31 2.36
CA TRP A 98 2.32 5.76 2.35
C TRP A 98 1.80 5.45 3.75
N LYS A 99 2.67 5.22 4.74
CA LYS A 99 2.24 5.10 6.13
C LYS A 99 1.77 6.47 6.57
N LYS A 100 0.53 6.57 7.04
CA LYS A 100 0.01 7.76 7.70
C LYS A 100 0.91 8.08 8.90
N GLU A 101 1.86 8.99 8.72
CA GLU A 101 2.48 9.67 9.86
C GLU A 101 1.38 10.53 10.49
N LYS A 102 1.34 10.61 11.84
CA LYS A 102 0.51 11.60 12.52
C LYS A 102 0.86 12.94 11.88
N SER A 103 -0.10 13.55 11.20
CA SER A 103 0.11 14.84 10.55
C SER A 103 0.57 15.81 11.62
N GLU A 104 1.86 16.12 11.65
CA GLU A 104 2.29 17.38 12.24
C GLU A 104 1.71 18.43 11.29
N ASP A 105 0.55 18.99 11.67
CA ASP A 105 0.15 20.27 11.12
C ASP A 105 1.36 21.19 11.25
N TYR A 106 1.75 21.82 10.14
CA TYR A 106 2.88 22.74 10.12
C TYR A 106 2.65 23.83 11.18
N VAL A 107 3.29 23.71 12.34
CA VAL A 107 3.28 24.74 13.37
C VAL A 107 4.24 25.82 12.87
N LYS A 108 3.69 26.95 12.41
CA LYS A 108 4.49 28.15 12.16
C LYS A 108 5.35 28.43 13.40
N PRO A 109 6.67 28.65 13.26
CA PRO A 109 7.47 29.13 14.38
C PRO A 109 6.85 30.44 14.88
N LYS A 110 6.54 30.53 16.18
CA LYS A 110 6.22 31.82 16.78
C LYS A 110 7.51 32.64 16.77
N THR A 111 7.54 33.70 15.98
CA THR A 111 8.56 34.74 16.10
C THR A 111 8.26 35.49 17.39
N ASN A 112 9.17 35.39 18.37
CA ASN A 112 9.17 36.26 19.55
C ASN A 112 9.73 37.63 19.18
#